data_AF-M9NKS7-F1
#
_entry.id   AF-M9NKS7-F1
#
_cell.length_a   1.000
_cell.length_b   1.000
_cell.length_c   1.000
_cell.angle_alpha   90.00
_cell.angle_beta   90.00
_cell.angle_gamma   90.00
#
_symmetry.space_group_name_H-M   'P 1'
#
loop_
_entity.id
_entity.type
_entity.pdbx_description
1 polymer ?
#
loop_
_entity_poly.entity_id
_entity_poly.type
_entity_poly.pdbx_seq_one_letter_code
_entity_poly.pdbx_strand_id
1 'polypeptide(L)' 'MVSLNFLFFWFIFTMYFFNFFSFLNSLLILESLSLLIFFSLMFCFLNFFSLSMIMFYFVFIVCESALGLSVLVKILK' A
#
# COMPACT_ATOMS: atom_id res chain seq x y z
N MET A 1 8.56 18.43 3.46
CA MET A 1 8.49 16.95 3.47
C MET A 1 7.08 16.44 3.20
N VAL A 2 6.07 16.89 3.94
CA VAL A 2 4.66 16.43 3.74
C VAL A 2 4.13 16.70 2.33
N SER A 3 4.41 17.87 1.74
CA SER A 3 3.98 18.23 0.38
C SER A 3 4.58 17.33 -0.72
N LEU A 4 5.84 16.92 -0.56
CA LEU A 4 6.51 16.00 -1.48
C LEU A 4 5.92 14.58 -1.39
N ASN A 5 5.66 14.09 -0.18
CA ASN A 5 5.01 12.79 0.01
C ASN A 5 3.60 12.79 -0.59
N PHE A 6 2.88 13.90 -0.52
CA PHE A 6 1.55 14.01 -1.13
C PHE A 6 1.59 13.99 -2.66
N LEU A 7 2.54 14.71 -3.27
CA LEU A 7 2.79 14.66 -4.73
C LEU A 7 3.19 13.25 -5.19
N PHE A 8 4.06 12.59 -4.43
CA PHE A 8 4.52 11.24 -4.73
C PHE A 8 3.39 10.22 -4.60
N PHE A 9 2.55 10.36 -3.57
CA PHE A 9 1.34 9.55 -3.40
C PHE A 9 0.39 9.71 -4.59
N TRP A 10 0.12 10.95 -5.01
CA TRP A 10 -0.76 11.20 -6.15
C TRP A 10 -0.18 10.63 -7.45
N PHE A 11 1.12 10.77 -7.68
CA PHE A 11 1.78 10.20 -8.85
C PHE A 11 1.65 8.67 -8.89
N ILE A 12 1.92 7.98 -7.78
CA ILE A 12 1.78 6.52 -7.72
C ILE A 12 0.32 6.10 -7.89
N PHE A 13 -0.62 6.85 -7.30
CA PHE A 13 -2.04 6.61 -7.48
C PHE A 13 -2.47 6.75 -8.94
N THR A 14 -1.95 7.74 -9.68
CA THR A 14 -2.20 7.83 -11.13
C THR A 14 -1.62 6.65 -11.89
N MET A 15 -0.42 6.18 -11.52
CA MET A 15 0.19 5.02 -12.16
C MET A 15 -0.61 3.73 -11.93
N TYR A 16 -1.27 3.59 -10.77
CA TYR A 16 -2.20 2.49 -10.52
C TYR A 16 -3.31 2.42 -11.58
N PHE A 17 -3.94 3.57 -11.92
CA PHE A 17 -5.00 3.61 -12.94
C PHE A 17 -4.47 3.38 -14.37
N PHE A 18 -3.23 3.76 -14.67
CA PHE A 18 -2.65 3.50 -16.00
C PHE A 18 -2.21 2.04 -16.19
N ASN A 19 -1.92 1.30 -15.12
CA ASN A 19 -1.35 -0.06 -15.18
C ASN A 19 -2.36 -1.20 -14.96
N PHE A 20 -3.66 -0.98 -15.20
CA PHE A 20 -4.72 -1.99 -15.00
C PHE A 20 -4.55 -3.29 -15.81
N PHE A 21 -3.79 -3.27 -16.92
CA PHE A 21 -3.63 -4.44 -17.79
C PHE A 21 -2.78 -5.56 -17.19
N SER A 22 -1.92 -5.26 -16.23
CA SER A 22 -1.11 -6.27 -15.54
C SER A 22 -1.48 -6.31 -14.06
N PHE A 23 -2.33 -7.28 -13.71
CA PHE A 23 -2.86 -7.44 -12.35
C PHE A 23 -1.76 -7.56 -11.29
N LEU A 24 -0.62 -8.16 -11.64
CA LEU A 24 0.54 -8.23 -10.75
C LEU A 24 1.17 -6.85 -10.49
N ASN A 25 1.23 -6.00 -11.51
CA ASN A 25 1.82 -4.67 -11.39
C ASN A 25 0.90 -3.71 -10.64
N SER A 26 -0.42 -3.82 -10.81
CA SER A 26 -1.37 -3.07 -9.99
C SER A 26 -1.29 -3.46 -8.52
N LEU A 27 -1.10 -4.76 -8.20
CA LEU A 27 -0.85 -5.25 -6.85
C LEU A 27 0.43 -4.66 -6.23
N LEU A 28 1.54 -4.66 -6.96
CA LEU A 28 2.81 -4.08 -6.49
C LEU A 28 2.69 -2.58 -6.22
N ILE A 29 1.97 -1.86 -7.09
CA ILE A 29 1.69 -0.43 -6.90
C ILE A 29 0.86 -0.20 -5.63
N LEU A 30 -0.15 -1.03 -5.39
CA LEU A 30 -0.99 -0.95 -4.19
C LEU A 30 -0.20 -1.21 -2.90
N GLU A 31 0.69 -2.20 -2.90
CA GLU A 31 1.59 -2.49 -1.78
C GLU A 31 2.53 -1.29 -1.51
N SER A 32 3.08 -0.68 -2.55
CA SER A 32 3.94 0.50 -2.40
C SER A 32 3.19 1.71 -1.81
N LEU A 33 1.91 1.91 -2.19
CA LEU A 33 1.06 2.97 -1.65
C LEU A 33 0.75 2.75 -0.16
N SER A 34 0.40 1.51 0.21
CA SER A 34 0.07 1.18 1.59
C SER A 34 1.29 1.27 2.52
N LEU A 35 2.48 0.92 2.03
CA LEU A 35 3.75 1.12 2.74
C LEU A 35 4.10 2.60 2.92
N LEU A 36 3.86 3.44 1.92
CA LEU A 36 4.03 4.90 2.04
C LEU A 36 3.13 5.48 3.13
N ILE A 37 1.88 5.05 3.19
CA ILE A 37 0.94 5.42 4.25
C ILE A 37 1.46 4.90 5.60
N PHE A 38 1.95 3.66 5.67
CA PHE A 38 2.50 3.09 6.89
C PHE A 38 3.68 3.92 7.45
N PHE A 39 4.65 4.30 6.62
CA PHE A 39 5.77 5.13 7.07
C PHE A 39 5.33 6.55 7.48
N SER A 40 4.34 7.12 6.78
CA SER A 40 3.76 8.41 7.16
C SER A 40 3.07 8.33 8.52
N LEU A 41 2.27 7.29 8.75
CA LEU A 41 1.60 7.03 10.02
C LEU A 41 2.62 6.76 11.12
N MET A 42 3.64 5.92 10.89
CA MET A 42 4.72 5.66 11.86
C MET A 42 5.30 6.95 12.45
N PHE A 43 5.58 7.95 11.61
CA PHE A 43 6.09 9.24 12.07
C PHE A 43 5.10 10.00 12.97
N CYS A 44 3.80 9.92 12.66
CA CYS A 44 2.75 10.55 13.46
C CYS A 44 2.50 9.81 14.78
N PHE A 45 2.43 8.49 14.70
CA PHE A 45 2.10 7.60 15.81
C PHE A 45 3.21 7.50 16.86
N LEU A 46 4.50 7.60 16.45
CA LEU A 46 5.62 7.73 17.39
C LEU A 46 5.42 8.88 18.40
N ASN A 47 4.67 9.92 18.04
CA ASN A 47 4.47 11.10 18.87
C ASN A 47 3.17 11.09 19.69
N PHE A 48 2.16 10.28 19.34
CA PHE A 48 0.79 10.46 19.89
C PHE A 48 0.01 9.19 20.23
N PHE A 49 0.35 8.00 19.70
CA PHE A 49 -0.48 6.80 19.82
C PHE A 49 0.35 5.52 20.03
N SER A 50 -0.34 4.43 20.39
CA SER A 50 0.32 3.15 20.63
C SER A 50 0.84 2.50 19.35
N LEU A 51 2.06 1.96 19.43
CA LEU A 51 2.70 1.13 18.40
C LEU A 51 1.85 -0.07 17.97
N SER A 52 0.91 -0.52 18.80
CA SER A 52 0.01 -1.64 18.49
C SER A 52 -0.85 -1.38 17.25
N MET A 53 -1.34 -0.16 17.04
CA MET A 53 -2.24 0.17 15.92
C MET A 53 -1.53 0.09 14.56
N ILE A 54 -0.26 0.50 14.54
CA ILE A 54 0.64 0.36 13.38
C ILE A 54 0.84 -1.11 13.02
N MET A 55 1.09 -1.96 14.03
CA MET A 55 1.32 -3.38 13.79
C MET A 55 0.09 -4.06 13.17
N PHE A 56 -1.11 -3.68 13.62
CA PHE A 56 -2.35 -4.14 12.97
C PHE A 56 -2.42 -3.68 11.51
N TYR A 57 -2.07 -2.42 11.22
CA TYR A 57 -2.04 -1.91 9.86
C TYR A 57 -1.07 -2.71 8.97
N PHE A 58 0.12 -3.06 9.49
CA PHE A 58 1.08 -3.89 8.75
C PHE A 58 0.53 -5.28 8.43
N VAL A 59 -0.14 -5.93 9.38
CA VAL A 59 -0.79 -7.23 9.14
C VAL A 59 -1.85 -7.13 8.05
N PHE A 60 -2.65 -6.05 8.03
CA PHE A 60 -3.63 -5.82 6.97
C PHE A 60 -3.01 -5.73 5.58
N ILE A 61 -1.88 -5.02 5.43
CA ILE A 61 -1.17 -4.90 4.15
C ILE A 61 -0.74 -6.27 3.63
N VAL A 62 -0.17 -7.11 4.50
CA VAL A 62 0.28 -8.47 4.13
C VAL A 62 -0.91 -9.38 3.79
N CYS A 63 -2.03 -9.25 4.50
CA CYS A 63 -3.23 -10.01 4.18
C CYS A 63 -3.86 -9.61 2.83
N GLU A 64 -3.88 -8.31 2.51
CA GLU A 64 -4.39 -7.81 1.25
C GLU A 64 -3.58 -8.33 0.05
N SER A 65 -2.25 -8.30 0.14
CA SER A 65 -1.38 -8.81 -0.94
C SER A 65 -1.50 -10.32 -1.11
N ALA A 66 -1.62 -11.08 -0.01
CA ALA A 66 -1.87 -12.52 -0.05
C ALA A 66 -3.21 -12.87 -0.74
N LEU A 67 -4.27 -12.12 -0.43
CA LEU A 67 -5.56 -12.29 -1.08
C LEU A 67 -5.48 -11.94 -2.57
N GLY A 68 -4.86 -10.83 -2.93
CA GLY A 68 -4.66 -10.43 -4.32
C GLY A 68 -3.90 -11.50 -5.13
N LEU A 69 -2.81 -12.03 -4.58
CA LEU A 69 -2.06 -13.11 -5.22
C LEU A 69 -2.88 -14.39 -5.37
N SER A 70 -3.71 -14.73 -4.38
CA SER A 70 -4.60 -15.90 -4.48
C SER A 70 -5.63 -15.75 -5.62
N VAL A 71 -6.11 -14.52 -5.88
CA VAL A 71 -7.00 -14.20 -7.00
C VAL A 71 -6.25 -14.29 -8.32
N LEU A 72 -5.02 -13.77 -8.40
CA LEU A 72 -4.16 -13.89 -9.58
C LEU A 72 -3.97 -15.36 -9.99
N VAL A 73 -3.66 -16.24 -9.02
CA VAL A 73 -3.49 -17.68 -9.27
C VAL A 73 -4.78 -18.32 -9.81
N LYS A 74 -5.96 -17.85 -9.40
CA LYS A 74 -7.23 -18.32 -9.95
C LYS A 74 -7.51 -17.81 -11.37
N ILE A 75 -7.10 -16.59 -11.71
CA ILE A 75 -7.28 -16.01 -13.05
C ILE A 75 -6.36 -16.65 -14.09
N LEU A 76 -5.15 -17.05 -13.68
CA LEU A 76 -4.17 -17.68 -14.57
C LEU A 76 -4.45 -19.17 -14.84
N LYS A 77 -5.34 -19.81 -14.06
CA LYS A 77 -5.84 -21.16 -14.35
C LYS A 77 -6.96 -21.10 -15.38
#